data_AF-A0A7Z7YI36-F1
#
_entry.id   AF-A0A7Z7YI36-F1
#
_cell.length_a   1.000
_cell.length_b   1.000
_cell.length_c   1.000
_cell.angle_alpha   90.00
_cell.angle_beta   90.00
_cell.angle_gamma   90.00
#
_symmetry.space_group_name_H-M   'P 1'
#
loop_
_entity.id
_entity.type
_entity.pdbx_description
1 polymer ?
#
loop_
_entity_poly.entity_id
_entity_poly.type
_entity_poly.pdbx_seq_one_letter_code
_entity_poly.pdbx_strand_id
1 'polypeptide(L)'
;MATINARIDDDIKNQADEVLKLMNISQTQAIAAFYQYIAEQKKLPFMITSIVKTPHDLLRESSDMLAEALAVISNLQAWTEQQDGIEKEKLMKYYRRLDALYCCAKEKIGLLSDNRDAELALNAFNKAMSILVDAQNFGYGHEKVTFSMLEKTNFAFAVQEFKGKVVSVVHSAKESVILPM
;
A
#
# COMPACT_ATOMS: atom_id res chain seq x y z
N MET A 1 39.61 16.73 8.42
CA MET A 1 38.51 16.05 7.70
C MET A 1 37.98 14.95 8.61
N ALA A 2 36.67 14.82 8.74
CA ALA A 2 36.04 13.72 9.47
C ALA A 2 35.46 12.74 8.45
N THR A 3 35.57 11.44 8.73
CA THR A 3 35.04 10.37 7.88
C THR A 3 33.77 9.80 8.50
N ILE A 4 32.71 9.66 7.71
CA ILE A 4 31.43 9.09 8.14
C ILE A 4 31.21 7.80 7.34
N ASN A 5 31.05 6.68 8.06
CA ASN A 5 30.70 5.38 7.48
C ASN A 5 29.31 5.00 7.98
N ALA A 6 28.37 4.79 7.07
CA ALA A 6 27.01 4.36 7.38
C ALA A 6 26.58 3.22 6.44
N ARG A 7 25.74 2.31 6.94
CA ARG A 7 25.06 1.30 6.12
C ARG A 7 23.64 1.76 5.85
N ILE A 8 23.21 1.66 4.61
CA ILE A 8 21.89 2.07 4.12
C ILE A 8 21.39 0.94 3.21
N ASP A 9 20.09 0.77 3.14
CA ASP A 9 19.44 -0.14 2.19
C ASP A 9 19.80 0.21 0.73
N ASP A 10 20.06 -0.82 -0.08
CA ASP A 10 20.56 -0.64 -1.45
C ASP A 10 19.52 -0.01 -2.39
N ASP A 11 18.24 -0.33 -2.21
CA ASP A 11 17.17 0.25 -3.05
C ASP A 11 16.97 1.73 -2.72
N ILE A 12 16.99 2.07 -1.43
CA ILE A 12 16.92 3.46 -0.96
C ILE A 12 18.13 4.26 -1.47
N LYS A 13 19.34 3.68 -1.40
CA LYS A 13 20.55 4.32 -1.90
C LYS A 13 20.45 4.59 -3.40
N ASN A 14 20.01 3.63 -4.20
CA ASN A 14 19.91 3.78 -5.64
C ASN A 14 18.91 4.86 -6.04
N GLN A 15 17.73 4.89 -5.39
CA GLN A 15 16.73 5.95 -5.62
C GLN A 15 17.28 7.34 -5.25
N ALA A 16 17.96 7.46 -4.10
CA ALA A 16 18.58 8.71 -3.68
C ALA A 16 19.66 9.18 -4.67
N ASP A 17 20.48 8.27 -5.18
CA ASP A 17 21.53 8.57 -6.16
C ASP A 17 20.98 9.10 -7.48
N GLU A 18 19.85 8.59 -7.95
CA GLU A 18 19.16 9.11 -9.14
C GLU A 18 18.67 10.55 -8.92
N VAL A 19 18.03 10.82 -7.78
CA VAL A 19 17.55 12.17 -7.44
C VAL A 19 18.71 13.16 -7.29
N LEU A 20 19.80 12.75 -6.63
CA LEU A 20 20.99 13.58 -6.47
C LEU A 20 21.64 13.93 -7.82
N LYS A 21 21.69 12.98 -8.76
CA LYS A 21 22.16 13.23 -10.13
C LYS A 21 21.29 14.27 -10.84
N LEU A 22 19.96 14.18 -10.71
CA LEU A 22 19.04 15.17 -11.29
C LEU A 22 19.26 16.58 -10.72
N MET A 23 19.63 16.67 -9.44
CA MET A 23 19.94 17.93 -8.76
C MET A 23 21.39 18.40 -8.99
N ASN A 24 22.22 17.63 -9.69
CA ASN A 24 23.65 17.88 -9.89
C ASN A 24 24.44 18.05 -8.58
N ILE A 25 24.09 17.24 -7.56
CA ILE A 25 24.71 17.24 -6.23
C ILE A 25 25.36 15.88 -6.00
N SER A 26 26.58 15.85 -5.46
CA SER A 26 27.22 14.58 -5.06
C SER A 26 26.71 14.09 -3.71
N GLN A 27 26.78 12.78 -3.46
CA GLN A 27 26.47 12.19 -2.15
C GLN A 27 27.22 12.89 -1.01
N THR A 28 28.52 13.17 -1.20
CA THR A 28 29.35 13.86 -0.20
C THR A 28 28.84 15.27 0.08
N GLN A 29 28.41 16.02 -0.95
CA GLN A 29 27.85 17.36 -0.78
C GLN A 29 26.51 17.31 -0.03
N ALA A 30 25.64 16.35 -0.36
CA ALA A 30 24.36 16.18 0.33
C ALA A 30 24.56 15.86 1.82
N ILE A 31 25.47 14.93 2.15
CA ILE A 31 25.80 14.59 3.54
C ILE A 31 26.41 15.79 4.26
N ALA A 32 27.36 16.50 3.63
CA ALA A 32 27.98 17.68 4.23
C ALA A 32 26.94 18.78 4.51
N ALA A 33 26.03 19.05 3.57
CA ALA A 33 24.96 20.03 3.75
C ALA A 33 23.99 19.64 4.87
N PHE A 34 23.67 18.35 5.02
CA PHE A 34 22.86 17.85 6.12
C PHE A 34 23.50 18.13 7.49
N TYR A 35 24.79 17.84 7.64
CA TYR A 35 25.52 18.13 8.88
C TYR A 35 25.66 19.63 9.13
N GLN A 36 25.89 20.42 8.07
CA GLN A 36 25.95 21.88 8.16
C GLN A 36 24.63 22.45 8.68
N TYR A 37 23.49 21.98 8.17
CA TYR A 37 22.17 22.40 8.64
C TYR A 37 21.98 22.10 10.13
N ILE A 38 22.35 20.90 10.60
CA ILE A 38 22.25 20.53 12.02
C ILE A 38 23.14 21.45 12.87
N ALA A 39 24.35 21.72 12.40
CA ALA A 39 25.30 22.57 13.10
C ALA A 39 24.80 24.02 13.24
N GLU A 40 24.17 24.57 12.20
CA GLU A 40 23.66 25.94 12.16
C GLU A 40 22.31 26.09 12.89
N GLN A 41 21.36 25.19 12.61
CA GLN A 41 19.97 25.32 13.05
C GLN A 41 19.69 24.61 14.38
N LYS A 42 20.65 23.81 14.88
CA LYS A 42 20.53 22.99 16.10
C LYS A 42 19.31 22.07 16.14
N LYS A 43 18.79 21.73 14.96
CA LYS A 43 17.63 20.86 14.74
C LYS A 43 17.81 20.08 13.45
N LEU A 44 17.07 18.97 13.30
CA LEU A 44 17.04 18.22 12.06
C LEU A 44 16.22 18.95 10.98
N PRO A 45 16.58 18.83 9.68
CA PRO A 45 15.84 19.45 8.59
C PRO A 45 14.48 18.79 8.33
N PHE A 46 14.28 17.60 8.90
CA PHE A 46 13.02 16.86 8.90
C PHE A 46 12.82 16.20 10.27
N MET A 47 11.57 15.95 10.65
CA MET A 47 11.26 15.18 11.83
C MET A 47 11.52 13.69 11.57
N ILE A 48 12.44 13.08 12.31
CA ILE A 48 12.62 11.63 12.32
C ILE A 48 11.59 11.05 13.29
N THR A 49 10.42 10.67 12.78
CA THR A 49 9.42 9.96 13.56
C THR A 49 9.75 8.48 13.60
N SER A 50 10.59 8.06 14.55
CA SER A 50 10.57 6.69 15.07
C SER A 50 9.31 6.55 15.93
N ILE A 51 8.14 6.41 15.30
CA ILE A 51 6.93 6.08 16.04
C ILE A 51 7.06 4.62 16.44
N VAL A 52 7.29 4.38 17.73
CA VAL A 52 7.08 3.05 18.31
C VAL A 52 5.59 2.77 18.19
N LYS A 53 5.22 1.95 17.21
CA LYS A 53 3.82 1.58 16.99
C LYS A 53 3.45 0.45 17.93
N THR A 54 2.37 0.65 18.67
CA THR A 54 1.77 -0.45 19.42
C THR A 54 1.10 -1.43 18.45
N PRO A 55 0.84 -2.68 18.86
CA PRO A 55 0.02 -3.61 18.07
C PRO A 55 -1.34 -3.00 17.68
N HIS A 56 -1.92 -2.18 18.56
CA HIS A 56 -3.15 -1.45 18.28
C HIS A 56 -2.98 -0.44 17.13
N ASP A 57 -1.89 0.33 17.11
CA ASP A 57 -1.61 1.28 16.02
C ASP A 57 -1.45 0.56 14.67
N LEU A 58 -0.74 -0.57 14.66
CA LEU A 58 -0.57 -1.42 13.48
C LEU A 58 -1.90 -2.01 13.00
N LEU A 59 -2.76 -2.47 13.93
CA LEU A 59 -4.10 -2.96 13.61
C LEU A 59 -4.99 -1.85 13.03
N ARG A 60 -4.97 -0.65 13.61
CA ARG A 60 -5.72 0.50 13.09
C ARG A 60 -5.26 0.87 11.69
N GLU A 61 -3.95 1.02 11.48
CA GLU A 61 -3.42 1.40 10.17
C GLU A 61 -3.70 0.34 9.10
N SER A 62 -3.54 -0.95 9.43
CA SER A 62 -3.89 -2.03 8.51
C SER A 62 -5.38 -2.08 8.21
N SER A 63 -6.23 -1.81 9.22
CA SER A 63 -7.68 -1.70 9.04
C SER A 63 -8.06 -0.54 8.11
N ASP A 64 -7.43 0.63 8.28
CA ASP A 64 -7.64 1.81 7.42
C ASP A 64 -7.20 1.50 5.98
N MET A 65 -6.07 0.84 5.79
CA MET A 65 -5.58 0.40 4.47
C MET A 65 -6.54 -0.59 3.79
N LEU A 66 -7.08 -1.55 4.53
CA LEU A 66 -8.06 -2.51 4.02
C LEU A 66 -9.39 -1.83 3.66
N ALA A 67 -9.82 -0.85 4.46
CA ALA A 67 -11.01 -0.05 4.17
C ALA A 67 -10.83 0.82 2.91
N GLU A 68 -9.66 1.43 2.74
CA GLU A 68 -9.30 2.15 1.52
C GLU A 68 -9.27 1.20 0.32
N ALA A 69 -8.63 0.04 0.45
CA ALA A 69 -8.58 -0.98 -0.60
C ALA A 69 -9.98 -1.42 -1.02
N LEU A 70 -10.90 -1.58 -0.06
CA LEU A 70 -12.30 -1.89 -0.32
C LEU A 70 -12.98 -0.78 -1.14
N ALA A 71 -12.78 0.49 -0.80
CA ALA A 71 -13.34 1.59 -1.57
C ALA A 71 -12.79 1.63 -3.01
N VAL A 72 -11.47 1.41 -3.17
CA VAL A 72 -10.80 1.40 -4.47
C VAL A 72 -11.30 0.23 -5.34
N ILE A 73 -11.40 -0.98 -4.78
CA ILE A 73 -11.82 -2.17 -5.52
C ILE A 73 -13.33 -2.16 -5.84
N SER A 74 -14.18 -1.63 -4.96
CA SER A 74 -15.61 -1.41 -5.27
C SER A 74 -15.81 -0.39 -6.38
N ASN A 75 -15.02 0.69 -6.38
CA ASN A 75 -15.03 1.64 -7.50
C ASN A 75 -14.58 0.97 -8.79
N LEU A 76 -13.56 0.11 -8.75
CA LEU A 76 -13.11 -0.65 -9.91
C LEU A 76 -14.19 -1.62 -10.42
N GLN A 77 -14.89 -2.33 -9.51
CA GLN A 77 -15.99 -3.22 -9.87
C GLN A 77 -17.05 -2.51 -10.70
N ALA A 78 -17.45 -1.29 -10.31
CA ALA A 78 -18.42 -0.50 -11.07
C ALA A 78 -17.99 -0.24 -12.53
N TRP A 79 -16.67 -0.10 -12.79
CA TRP A 79 -16.14 0.02 -14.16
C TRP A 79 -16.19 -1.31 -14.92
N THR A 80 -16.03 -2.45 -14.24
CA THR A 80 -16.14 -3.78 -14.88
C THR A 80 -17.56 -4.06 -15.37
N GLU A 81 -18.58 -3.43 -14.78
CA GLU A 81 -19.98 -3.58 -15.15
C GLU A 81 -20.35 -2.81 -16.44
N GLN A 82 -19.59 -1.77 -16.80
CA GLN A 82 -19.84 -0.98 -18.01
C GLN A 82 -19.67 -1.80 -19.31
N GLN A 83 -20.48 -1.51 -20.32
CA GLN A 83 -20.39 -2.17 -21.64
C GLN A 83 -19.10 -1.82 -22.38
N ASP A 84 -18.62 -0.59 -22.23
CA ASP A 84 -17.41 -0.09 -22.93
C ASP A 84 -16.09 -0.57 -22.29
N GLY A 85 -16.16 -1.27 -21.15
CA GLY A 85 -14.99 -1.69 -20.38
C GLY A 85 -14.24 -0.53 -19.72
N ILE A 86 -13.02 -0.80 -19.27
CA ILE A 86 -12.15 0.18 -18.60
C ILE A 86 -10.90 0.43 -19.43
N GLU A 87 -10.49 1.70 -19.56
CA GLU A 87 -9.22 2.05 -20.19
C GLU A 87 -8.05 1.41 -19.44
N LYS A 88 -7.09 0.86 -20.19
CA LYS A 88 -5.93 0.16 -19.62
C LYS A 88 -5.14 1.02 -18.66
N GLU A 89 -4.86 2.28 -18.99
CA GLU A 89 -4.11 3.17 -18.12
C GLU A 89 -4.83 3.41 -16.79
N LYS A 90 -6.16 3.57 -16.86
CA LYS A 90 -7.00 3.73 -15.68
C LYS A 90 -7.03 2.47 -14.83
N LEU A 91 -7.20 1.30 -15.44
CA LEU A 91 -7.13 0.00 -14.77
C LEU A 91 -5.78 -0.19 -14.07
N MET A 92 -4.67 0.14 -14.73
CA MET A 92 -3.33 0.04 -14.14
C MET A 92 -3.13 1.00 -12.98
N LYS A 93 -3.74 2.20 -13.00
CA LYS A 93 -3.74 3.12 -11.85
C LYS A 93 -4.49 2.52 -10.64
N TYR A 94 -5.64 1.89 -10.87
CA TYR A 94 -6.36 1.17 -9.81
C TYR A 94 -5.52 0.00 -9.27
N TYR A 95 -4.97 -0.83 -10.16
CA TYR A 95 -4.18 -1.99 -9.78
C TYR A 95 -2.94 -1.62 -8.96
N ARG A 96 -2.15 -0.64 -9.42
CA ARG A 96 -0.96 -0.16 -8.67
C ARG A 96 -1.32 0.36 -7.28
N ARG A 97 -2.45 1.06 -7.15
CA ARG A 97 -2.92 1.54 -5.85
C ARG A 97 -3.34 0.38 -4.95
N LEU A 98 -4.06 -0.60 -5.48
CA LEU A 98 -4.45 -1.79 -4.74
C LEU A 98 -3.24 -2.63 -4.31
N ASP A 99 -2.25 -2.79 -5.19
CA ASP A 99 -1.01 -3.52 -4.91
C ASP A 99 -0.19 -2.84 -3.79
N ALA A 100 -0.05 -1.51 -3.85
CA ALA A 100 0.58 -0.74 -2.77
C ALA A 100 -0.15 -0.92 -1.43
N LEU A 101 -1.48 -0.84 -1.42
CA LEU A 101 -2.29 -1.06 -0.23
C LEU A 101 -2.14 -2.50 0.30
N TYR A 102 -2.08 -3.50 -0.59
CA TYR A 102 -1.88 -4.90 -0.22
C TYR A 102 -0.52 -5.10 0.45
N CYS A 103 0.56 -4.64 -0.18
CA CYS A 103 1.92 -4.75 0.35
C CYS A 103 2.04 -4.07 1.72
N CYS A 104 1.55 -2.83 1.83
CA CYS A 104 1.59 -2.07 3.08
C CYS A 104 0.74 -2.68 4.20
N ALA A 105 -0.42 -3.26 3.88
CA ALA A 105 -1.27 -3.93 4.85
C ALA A 105 -0.64 -5.26 5.30
N LYS A 106 -0.13 -6.05 4.36
CA LYS A 106 0.54 -7.34 4.63
C LYS A 106 1.72 -7.18 5.59
N GLU A 107 2.56 -6.18 5.36
CA GLU A 107 3.71 -5.89 6.23
C GLU A 107 3.26 -5.64 7.67
N LYS A 108 2.25 -4.77 7.87
CA LYS A 108 1.76 -4.42 9.22
C LYS A 108 1.06 -5.59 9.90
N ILE A 109 0.25 -6.33 9.15
CA ILE A 109 -0.46 -7.53 9.62
C ILE A 109 0.55 -8.59 10.06
N GLY A 110 1.65 -8.78 9.32
CA GLY A 110 2.70 -9.74 9.66
C GLY A 110 3.49 -9.41 10.93
N LEU A 111 3.37 -8.19 11.46
CA LEU A 111 3.97 -7.78 12.73
C LEU A 111 3.06 -8.04 13.94
N LEU A 112 1.81 -8.48 13.73
CA LEU A 112 0.86 -8.78 14.79
C LEU A 112 0.89 -10.28 15.13
N SER A 113 0.83 -10.61 16.42
CA SER A 113 0.94 -12.00 16.89
C SER A 113 -0.35 -12.81 16.78
N ASP A 114 -1.52 -12.15 16.81
CA ASP A 114 -2.85 -12.79 16.69
C ASP A 114 -3.85 -11.80 16.07
N ASN A 115 -4.04 -11.91 14.76
CA ASN A 115 -4.88 -11.00 13.98
C ASN A 115 -5.62 -11.75 12.85
N ARG A 116 -6.23 -12.89 13.21
CA ARG A 116 -6.93 -13.78 12.28
C ARG A 116 -7.90 -13.06 11.36
N ASP A 117 -8.69 -12.10 11.86
CA ASP A 117 -9.63 -11.35 11.03
C ASP A 117 -8.91 -10.53 9.95
N ALA A 118 -7.78 -9.91 10.30
CA ALA A 118 -6.97 -9.11 9.40
C ALA A 118 -6.31 -9.99 8.32
N GLU A 119 -5.81 -11.17 8.70
CA GLU A 119 -5.28 -12.16 7.76
C GLU A 119 -6.37 -12.67 6.79
N LEU A 120 -7.57 -12.96 7.31
CA LEU A 120 -8.71 -13.38 6.47
C LEU A 120 -9.11 -12.28 5.49
N ALA A 121 -9.11 -11.01 5.92
CA ALA A 121 -9.38 -9.87 5.04
C ALA A 121 -8.28 -9.70 3.99
N LEU A 122 -7.01 -9.82 4.36
CA LEU A 122 -5.87 -9.74 3.45
C LEU A 122 -5.89 -10.87 2.41
N ASN A 123 -6.26 -12.08 2.80
CA ASN A 123 -6.39 -13.23 1.90
C ASN A 123 -7.56 -13.05 0.92
N ALA A 124 -8.71 -12.57 1.39
CA ALA A 124 -9.83 -12.24 0.51
C ALA A 124 -9.48 -11.08 -0.44
N PHE A 125 -8.71 -10.10 0.01
CA PHE A 125 -8.19 -9.04 -0.85
C PHE A 125 -7.28 -9.59 -1.94
N ASN A 126 -6.31 -10.43 -1.57
CA ASN A 126 -5.40 -11.07 -2.52
C ASN A 126 -6.16 -11.90 -3.57
N LYS A 127 -7.17 -12.66 -3.14
CA LYS A 127 -8.03 -13.44 -4.04
C LYS A 127 -8.76 -12.55 -5.05
N ALA A 128 -9.30 -11.41 -4.62
CA ALA A 128 -9.94 -10.45 -5.53
C ALA A 128 -8.94 -9.84 -6.52
N MET A 129 -7.72 -9.52 -6.07
CA MET A 129 -6.62 -9.07 -6.93
C MET A 129 -6.20 -10.13 -7.96
N SER A 130 -6.08 -11.40 -7.56
CA SER A 130 -5.77 -12.50 -8.49
C SER A 130 -6.83 -12.65 -9.57
N ILE A 131 -8.12 -12.65 -9.21
CA ILE A 131 -9.23 -12.74 -10.18
C ILE A 131 -9.20 -11.58 -11.18
N LEU A 132 -8.80 -10.39 -10.74
CA LEU A 132 -8.66 -9.23 -11.63
C LEU A 132 -7.53 -9.42 -12.65
N VAL A 133 -6.39 -9.95 -12.22
CA VAL A 133 -5.21 -10.19 -13.06
C VAL A 133 -5.41 -11.39 -14.00
N ASP A 134 -6.16 -12.40 -13.56
CA ASP A 134 -6.47 -13.60 -14.34
C ASP A 134 -7.51 -13.37 -15.45
N ALA A 135 -8.12 -12.18 -15.50
CA ALA A 135 -9.06 -11.84 -16.56
C ALA A 135 -8.38 -11.89 -17.93
N GLN A 136 -9.05 -12.49 -18.93
CA GLN A 136 -8.46 -12.80 -20.25
C GLN A 136 -7.83 -11.59 -20.96
N ASN A 137 -8.38 -10.40 -20.74
CA ASN A 137 -7.93 -9.15 -21.37
C ASN A 137 -7.02 -8.30 -20.49
N PHE A 138 -6.58 -8.81 -19.33
CA PHE A 138 -5.66 -8.09 -18.46
C PHE A 138 -4.25 -8.10 -19.09
N GLY A 139 -3.81 -6.94 -19.57
CA GLY A 139 -2.43 -6.72 -20.01
C GLY A 139 -2.12 -6.97 -21.49
N TYR A 140 -2.95 -7.69 -22.24
CA TYR A 140 -2.73 -7.97 -23.67
C TYR A 140 -3.22 -6.83 -24.57
N GLY A 141 -2.30 -6.01 -25.10
CA GLY A 141 -2.44 -5.24 -26.36
C GLY A 141 -3.61 -4.26 -26.58
N HIS A 142 -4.66 -4.27 -25.77
CA HIS A 142 -5.89 -3.54 -25.98
C HIS A 142 -5.91 -2.23 -25.18
N GLU A 143 -6.40 -1.16 -25.79
CA GLU A 143 -6.58 0.14 -25.12
C GLU A 143 -7.66 0.09 -24.03
N LYS A 144 -8.63 -0.81 -24.17
CA LYS A 144 -9.71 -1.07 -23.21
C LYS A 144 -9.76 -2.53 -22.82
N VAL A 145 -10.02 -2.77 -21.54
CA VAL A 145 -10.18 -4.09 -20.95
C VAL A 145 -11.66 -4.31 -20.69
N THR A 146 -12.20 -5.36 -21.28
CA THR A 146 -13.57 -5.83 -21.03
C THR A 146 -13.55 -7.13 -20.25
N PHE A 147 -14.61 -7.33 -19.47
CA PHE A 147 -14.81 -8.52 -18.65
C PHE A 147 -16.01 -9.29 -19.18
N SER A 148 -15.86 -10.60 -19.33
CA SER A 148 -16.97 -11.53 -19.59
C SER A 148 -17.94 -11.57 -18.41
N MET A 149 -19.16 -12.05 -18.64
CA MET A 149 -20.16 -12.20 -17.57
C MET A 149 -19.65 -13.07 -16.41
N LEU A 150 -18.88 -14.11 -16.72
CA LEU A 150 -18.30 -15.00 -15.72
C LEU A 150 -17.24 -14.27 -14.88
N GLU A 151 -16.33 -13.53 -15.51
CA GLU A 151 -15.30 -12.75 -14.81
C GLU A 151 -15.91 -11.66 -13.93
N LYS A 152 -16.92 -10.94 -14.43
CA LYS A 152 -17.67 -9.95 -13.63
C LYS A 152 -18.29 -10.59 -12.39
N THR A 153 -18.93 -11.74 -12.55
CA THR A 153 -19.59 -12.46 -11.45
C THR A 153 -18.58 -12.95 -10.40
N ASN A 154 -17.48 -13.56 -10.86
CA ASN A 154 -16.42 -14.04 -9.98
C ASN A 154 -15.76 -12.88 -9.21
N PHE A 155 -15.49 -11.77 -9.90
CA PHE A 155 -14.90 -10.59 -9.28
C PHE A 155 -15.85 -9.95 -8.25
N ALA A 156 -17.14 -9.79 -8.60
CA ALA A 156 -18.14 -9.27 -7.66
C ALA A 156 -18.27 -10.14 -6.41
N PHE A 157 -18.26 -11.48 -6.55
CA PHE A 157 -18.28 -12.39 -5.41
C PHE A 157 -17.05 -12.22 -4.51
N ALA A 158 -15.86 -12.12 -5.10
CA ALA A 158 -14.63 -11.90 -4.35
C ALA A 158 -14.60 -10.54 -3.63
N VAL A 159 -15.09 -9.47 -4.27
CA VAL A 159 -15.24 -8.15 -3.64
C VAL A 159 -16.23 -8.19 -2.48
N GLN A 160 -17.33 -8.94 -2.61
CA GLN A 160 -18.31 -9.11 -1.53
C GLN A 160 -17.75 -9.93 -0.36
N GLU A 161 -17.00 -10.99 -0.64
CA GLU A 161 -16.27 -11.77 0.37
C GLU A 161 -15.27 -10.87 1.13
N PHE A 162 -14.47 -10.10 0.38
CA PHE A 162 -13.52 -9.14 0.95
C PHE A 162 -14.22 -8.11 1.84
N LYS A 163 -15.30 -7.49 1.36
CA LYS A 163 -16.12 -6.54 2.14
C LYS A 163 -16.55 -7.12 3.48
N GLY A 164 -17.05 -8.37 3.48
CA GLY A 164 -17.48 -9.05 4.70
C GLY A 164 -16.35 -9.16 5.73
N LYS A 165 -15.13 -9.47 5.27
CA LYS A 165 -13.96 -9.58 6.15
C LYS A 165 -13.46 -8.24 6.66
N VAL A 166 -13.44 -7.19 5.82
CA VAL A 166 -13.03 -5.84 6.25
C VAL A 166 -13.94 -5.31 7.36
N VAL A 167 -15.26 -5.55 7.27
CA VAL A 167 -16.21 -5.12 8.32
C VAL A 167 -15.85 -5.74 9.67
N SER A 168 -15.49 -7.04 9.70
CA SER A 168 -15.03 -7.70 10.93
C SER A 168 -13.76 -7.05 11.48
N VAL A 169 -12.75 -6.80 10.63
CA VAL A 169 -11.48 -6.16 11.05
C VAL A 169 -11.69 -4.76 11.61
N VAL A 170 -12.51 -3.94 10.94
CA VAL A 170 -12.84 -2.58 11.37
C VAL A 170 -13.58 -2.59 12.70
N HIS A 171 -14.39 -3.60 12.97
CA HIS A 171 -15.07 -3.76 14.26
C HIS A 171 -14.06 -4.10 15.36
N SER A 172 -13.21 -5.11 15.15
CA SER A 172 -12.17 -5.54 16.09
C SER A 172 -11.17 -4.40 16.40
N ALA A 173 -10.83 -3.57 15.41
CA ALA A 173 -9.98 -2.40 15.57
C ALA A 173 -10.64 -1.26 16.39
N LYS A 174 -11.98 -1.23 16.48
CA LYS A 174 -12.72 -0.25 17.30
C LYS A 174 -12.96 -0.75 18.72
N GLU A 175 -13.21 -2.05 18.91
CA GLU A 175 -13.45 -2.64 20.24
C GLU A 175 -12.19 -2.62 21.12
N SER A 176 -11.00 -2.74 20.50
CA SER A 176 -9.72 -2.62 21.19
C SER A 176 -9.44 -1.23 21.80
N VAL A 177 -10.27 -0.23 21.50
CA VAL A 177 -10.24 1.12 22.12
C VAL A 177 -11.02 1.18 23.44
N ILE A 178 -11.96 0.26 23.69
CA ILE A 178 -12.97 0.37 24.78
C ILE A 178 -12.53 -0.37 26.05
N LEU A 179 -11.45 -1.15 26.02
CA LEU A 179 -10.87 -1.78 27.22
C LEU A 179 -9.68 -0.96 27.74
N PRO A 180 -9.88 -0.01 28.67
CA PRO A 180 -8.78 0.45 29.50
C PRO A 180 -8.41 -0.70 30.45
N MET A 181 -7.09 -0.96 30.57
CA MET A 181 -6.55 -1.68 31.72
C MET A 181 -6.85 -0.94 33.02
#